data_AF-A0A7D7VSD8-F1
#
_entry.id   AF-A0A7D7VSD8-F1
#
_cell.length_a   1.000
_cell.length_b   1.000
_cell.length_c   1.000
_cell.angle_alpha   90.00
_cell.angle_beta   90.00
_cell.angle_gamma   90.00
#
_symmetry.space_group_name_H-M   'P 1'
#
loop_
_entity.id
_entity.type
_entity.pdbx_description
1 polymer ?
#
loop_
_entity_poly.entity_id
_entity_poly.type
_entity_poly.pdbx_seq_one_letter_code
_entity_poly.pdbx_strand_id
1 'polypeptide(L)'
;MIINGNAPLSRQAGSSSNAATEVNNTIFFGGNNTTDNSGIVNYVKLEYTGARIDDESEHNGLTLNGVGNGTTISNIMIINGDDDAIEFFGGTVNASNILVINAKDDMFDFTQGYAGTCTNLYGVRESSYTAVTSDPRGIEADGNLDGNSPTDINQSVFTVNGLTVINDGNAVQMSDAVKVRRGATATITNAYIALGPGATYSDFIDLDDSKGTATMATSITAVGNPANGLDITDNKNTVGATINTSSGATGGADTSAFAWTGYSFN
;
A
#
# COMPACT_ATOMS: atom_id res chain seq x y z
N MET A 1 11.90 -7.83 -5.34
CA MET A 1 12.13 -9.09 -4.56
C MET A 1 10.79 -9.76 -4.37
N ILE A 2 10.69 -11.09 -4.50
CA ILE A 2 9.40 -11.80 -4.43
C ILE A 2 9.47 -12.89 -3.36
N ILE A 3 8.45 -12.96 -2.49
CA ILE A 3 8.29 -14.00 -1.48
C ILE A 3 6.95 -14.68 -1.69
N ASN A 4 6.98 -15.96 -2.07
CA ASN A 4 5.78 -16.78 -2.23
C ASN A 4 5.55 -17.61 -0.96
N GLY A 5 4.48 -17.31 -0.25
CA GLY A 5 4.03 -18.03 0.95
C GLY A 5 2.81 -18.93 0.69
N ASN A 6 2.33 -19.51 1.79
CA ASN A 6 1.24 -20.49 1.81
C ASN A 6 0.00 -20.02 2.61
N ALA A 7 -0.13 -18.72 2.82
CA ALA A 7 -1.26 -18.11 3.54
C ALA A 7 -2.47 -17.86 2.62
N PRO A 8 -3.67 -17.67 3.20
CA PRO A 8 -4.89 -17.48 2.42
C PRO A 8 -4.92 -16.23 1.55
N LEU A 9 -5.66 -16.33 0.45
CA LEU A 9 -6.01 -15.25 -0.47
C LEU A 9 -7.54 -15.08 -0.50
N SER A 10 -8.00 -13.97 -1.10
CA SER A 10 -9.38 -13.86 -1.58
C SER A 10 -9.64 -14.94 -2.63
N ARG A 11 -10.82 -15.56 -2.59
CA ARG A 11 -11.18 -16.62 -3.55
C ARG A 11 -12.68 -16.88 -3.61
N GLN A 12 -13.14 -17.55 -4.65
CA GLN A 12 -14.50 -18.07 -4.70
C GLN A 12 -14.71 -19.16 -3.64
N ALA A 13 -15.87 -19.17 -2.98
CA ALA A 13 -16.18 -20.18 -1.97
C ALA A 13 -16.06 -21.61 -2.53
N GLY A 14 -15.34 -22.49 -1.82
CA GLY A 14 -15.09 -23.87 -2.23
C GLY A 14 -13.93 -24.07 -3.21
N SER A 15 -13.28 -23.00 -3.68
CA SER A 15 -12.07 -23.09 -4.50
C SER A 15 -10.80 -23.21 -3.65
N SER A 16 -9.70 -23.62 -4.30
CA SER A 16 -8.37 -23.60 -3.70
C SER A 16 -7.92 -22.16 -3.46
N SER A 17 -7.17 -21.94 -2.38
CA SER A 17 -6.62 -20.62 -2.07
C SER A 17 -5.27 -20.45 -2.76
N ASN A 18 -5.27 -20.26 -4.07
CA ASN A 18 -4.05 -20.00 -4.81
C ASN A 18 -4.27 -19.05 -5.98
N ALA A 19 -3.20 -18.36 -6.35
CA ALA A 19 -3.12 -17.51 -7.52
C ALA A 19 -1.77 -17.73 -8.19
N ALA A 20 -1.69 -17.40 -9.47
CA ALA A 20 -0.41 -17.40 -10.17
C ALA A 20 0.32 -16.09 -9.90
N THR A 21 1.65 -16.12 -9.79
CA THR A 21 2.43 -14.89 -9.66
C THR A 21 2.31 -14.04 -10.90
N GLU A 22 2.23 -12.73 -10.75
CA GLU A 22 2.18 -11.75 -11.84
C GLU A 22 3.32 -11.98 -12.86
N VAL A 23 4.53 -12.17 -12.35
CA VAL A 23 5.76 -12.29 -13.17
C VAL A 23 5.88 -13.60 -13.94
N ASN A 24 5.10 -14.62 -13.57
CA ASN A 24 5.10 -15.93 -14.21
C ASN A 24 3.84 -16.72 -13.84
N ASN A 25 2.92 -16.86 -14.80
CA ASN A 25 1.64 -17.52 -14.58
C ASN A 25 1.71 -19.05 -14.34
N THR A 26 2.90 -19.66 -14.42
CA THR A 26 3.12 -21.09 -14.09
C THR A 26 3.55 -21.32 -12.65
N ILE A 27 3.93 -20.25 -11.93
CA ILE A 27 4.32 -20.31 -10.52
C ILE A 27 3.12 -19.87 -9.68
N PHE A 28 2.69 -20.72 -8.76
CA PHE A 28 1.55 -20.46 -7.90
C PHE A 28 2.00 -20.19 -6.47
N PHE A 29 1.22 -19.36 -5.77
CA PHE A 29 1.37 -19.05 -4.35
C PHE A 29 0.03 -19.14 -3.64
N GLY A 30 0.06 -18.98 -2.31
CA GLY A 30 -1.12 -19.03 -1.47
C GLY A 30 -1.45 -20.44 -0.99
N GLY A 31 -2.27 -20.51 0.05
CA GLY A 31 -2.82 -21.75 0.58
C GLY A 31 -3.71 -21.50 1.77
N ASN A 32 -3.71 -22.40 2.75
CA ASN A 32 -4.62 -22.31 3.89
C ASN A 32 -3.89 -22.10 5.23
N ASN A 33 -2.58 -21.83 5.22
CA ASN A 33 -1.78 -21.69 6.43
C ASN A 33 -1.55 -20.21 6.78
N THR A 34 -2.42 -19.64 7.61
CA THR A 34 -2.27 -18.26 8.10
C THR A 34 -0.98 -18.03 8.90
N THR A 35 -0.37 -19.09 9.42
CA THR A 35 0.89 -19.06 10.18
C THR A 35 2.09 -19.50 9.38
N ASP A 36 1.98 -19.51 8.04
CA ASP A 36 3.11 -19.79 7.16
C ASP A 36 4.32 -18.91 7.51
N ASN A 37 5.51 -19.52 7.49
CA ASN A 37 6.75 -18.87 7.82
C ASN A 37 7.69 -18.98 6.62
N SER A 38 7.76 -17.89 5.86
CA SER A 38 8.63 -17.70 4.70
C SER A 38 10.02 -17.14 5.09
N GLY A 39 10.32 -17.02 6.38
CA GLY A 39 11.62 -16.58 6.90
C GLY A 39 11.60 -15.18 7.52
N ILE A 40 12.76 -14.52 7.46
CA ILE A 40 13.00 -13.21 8.06
C ILE A 40 13.65 -12.31 7.02
N VAL A 41 13.02 -11.17 6.74
CA VAL A 41 13.59 -10.07 5.98
C VAL A 41 13.69 -8.87 6.91
N ASN A 42 14.92 -8.49 7.26
CA ASN A 42 15.19 -7.42 8.21
C ASN A 42 16.41 -6.60 7.80
N TYR A 43 16.30 -5.26 7.82
CA TYR A 43 17.35 -4.32 7.41
C TYR A 43 17.82 -4.55 5.97
N VAL A 44 16.88 -4.42 5.03
CA VAL A 44 17.15 -4.61 3.59
C VAL A 44 16.87 -3.32 2.82
N LYS A 45 17.80 -2.96 1.92
CA LYS A 45 17.61 -1.90 0.93
C LYS A 45 17.31 -2.54 -0.43
N LEU A 46 16.26 -2.06 -1.07
CA LEU A 46 15.84 -2.42 -2.41
C LEU A 46 15.92 -1.14 -3.25
N GLU A 47 16.86 -1.07 -4.17
CA GLU A 47 17.16 0.13 -4.95
C GLU A 47 16.95 -0.17 -6.44
N TYR A 48 16.28 0.74 -7.16
CA TYR A 48 16.06 0.60 -8.61
C TYR A 48 15.41 -0.73 -8.99
N THR A 49 14.45 -1.16 -8.16
CA THR A 49 13.54 -2.27 -8.48
C THR A 49 12.50 -1.84 -9.49
N GLY A 50 11.65 -2.74 -9.96
CA GLY A 50 10.84 -2.41 -11.14
C GLY A 50 11.53 -2.89 -12.40
N ALA A 51 10.88 -3.78 -13.14
CA ALA A 51 11.29 -4.18 -14.46
C ALA A 51 10.07 -4.70 -15.20
N ARG A 52 9.66 -3.94 -16.22
CA ARG A 52 8.57 -4.30 -17.13
C ARG A 52 8.87 -5.63 -17.81
N ILE A 53 8.01 -6.62 -17.62
CA ILE A 53 8.16 -7.96 -18.20
C ILE A 53 7.50 -7.97 -19.58
N ASP A 54 6.27 -7.46 -19.64
CA ASP A 54 5.52 -7.23 -20.87
C ASP A 54 4.59 -6.01 -20.73
N ASP A 55 3.54 -5.91 -21.55
CA ASP A 55 2.63 -4.77 -21.54
C ASP A 55 1.65 -4.78 -20.35
N GLU A 56 1.48 -5.92 -19.69
CA GLU A 56 0.49 -6.15 -18.63
C GLU A 56 1.11 -6.58 -17.29
N SER A 57 2.39 -6.96 -17.25
CA SER A 57 3.05 -7.45 -16.03
C SER A 57 4.41 -6.79 -15.79
N GLU A 58 4.63 -6.41 -14.55
CA GLU A 58 5.84 -5.71 -14.11
C GLU A 58 6.37 -6.35 -12.80
N HIS A 59 7.39 -5.75 -12.19
CA HIS A 59 8.02 -6.28 -10.98
C HIS A 59 7.94 -5.23 -9.89
N ASN A 60 7.31 -5.53 -8.77
CA ASN A 60 7.31 -4.59 -7.64
C ASN A 60 8.68 -4.52 -6.94
N GLY A 61 8.86 -3.53 -6.08
CA GLY A 61 10.00 -3.47 -5.18
C GLY A 61 10.07 -4.67 -4.25
N LEU A 62 9.03 -4.87 -3.46
CA LEU A 62 8.81 -6.05 -2.64
C LEU A 62 7.41 -6.63 -2.90
N THR A 63 7.35 -7.79 -3.54
CA THR A 63 6.12 -8.55 -3.74
C THR A 63 5.96 -9.59 -2.63
N LEU A 64 4.86 -9.52 -1.90
CA LEU A 64 4.50 -10.45 -0.82
C LEU A 64 3.27 -11.27 -1.22
N ASN A 65 3.53 -12.44 -1.78
CA ASN A 65 2.54 -13.34 -2.36
C ASN A 65 2.04 -14.35 -1.32
N GLY A 66 0.89 -14.09 -0.69
CA GLY A 66 0.27 -15.01 0.27
C GLY A 66 1.18 -15.34 1.45
N VAL A 67 1.90 -14.35 1.98
CA VAL A 67 2.87 -14.55 3.07
C VAL A 67 2.16 -14.64 4.42
N GLY A 68 2.51 -15.63 5.25
CA GLY A 68 1.88 -15.86 6.54
C GLY A 68 2.49 -15.07 7.70
N ASN A 69 1.74 -14.97 8.81
CA ASN A 69 2.13 -14.22 10.01
C ASN A 69 3.21 -14.91 10.87
N GLY A 70 3.70 -16.08 10.47
CA GLY A 70 4.92 -16.67 11.00
C GLY A 70 6.19 -16.04 10.43
N THR A 71 6.07 -15.26 9.35
CA THR A 71 7.16 -14.56 8.66
C THR A 71 7.44 -13.21 9.32
N THR A 72 8.70 -12.79 9.36
CA THR A 72 9.08 -11.44 9.82
C THR A 72 9.48 -10.58 8.63
N ILE A 73 8.76 -9.47 8.41
CA ILE A 73 9.12 -8.42 7.44
C ILE A 73 9.28 -7.11 8.22
N SER A 74 10.51 -6.62 8.36
CA SER A 74 10.75 -5.39 9.12
C SER A 74 11.94 -4.58 8.62
N ASN A 75 11.96 -3.27 8.87
CA ASN A 75 13.10 -2.39 8.57
C ASN A 75 13.53 -2.52 7.10
N ILE A 76 12.64 -2.13 6.19
CA ILE A 76 12.87 -2.18 4.74
C ILE A 76 12.95 -0.76 4.21
N MET A 77 13.91 -0.51 3.32
CA MET A 77 13.96 0.71 2.52
C MET A 77 13.81 0.31 1.05
N ILE A 78 12.89 0.95 0.35
CA ILE A 78 12.64 0.76 -1.08
C ILE A 78 12.78 2.12 -1.74
N ILE A 79 13.66 2.23 -2.74
CA ILE A 79 13.99 3.52 -3.35
C ILE A 79 14.05 3.43 -4.89
N ASN A 80 13.43 4.41 -5.54
CA ASN A 80 13.39 4.59 -6.99
C ASN A 80 12.88 3.33 -7.72
N GLY A 81 11.75 2.80 -7.27
CA GLY A 81 11.09 1.65 -7.93
C GLY A 81 10.36 2.06 -9.20
N ASP A 82 10.47 1.27 -10.28
CA ASP A 82 9.81 1.51 -11.58
C ASP A 82 8.34 1.04 -11.63
N ASP A 83 7.77 0.73 -10.47
CA ASP A 83 6.42 0.20 -10.25
C ASP A 83 6.01 0.45 -8.78
N ASP A 84 5.07 -0.32 -8.23
CA ASP A 84 4.77 -0.33 -6.79
C ASP A 84 6.01 -0.62 -5.95
N ALA A 85 6.18 0.14 -4.87
CA ALA A 85 7.29 -0.09 -3.97
C ALA A 85 7.13 -1.40 -3.20
N ILE A 86 5.94 -1.65 -2.65
CA ILE A 86 5.61 -2.91 -1.97
C ILE A 86 4.15 -3.24 -2.21
N GLU A 87 3.90 -4.49 -2.59
CA GLU A 87 2.57 -5.00 -2.86
C GLU A 87 2.31 -6.31 -2.11
N PHE A 88 1.15 -6.36 -1.46
CA PHE A 88 0.67 -7.51 -0.71
C PHE A 88 -0.45 -8.21 -1.47
N PHE A 89 -0.12 -9.32 -2.13
CA PHE A 89 -1.10 -10.19 -2.75
C PHE A 89 -1.62 -11.22 -1.75
N GLY A 90 -2.66 -10.85 -1.00
CA GLY A 90 -3.23 -11.68 0.05
C GLY A 90 -2.26 -11.96 1.21
N GLY A 91 -2.57 -12.99 1.99
CA GLY A 91 -1.77 -13.38 3.15
C GLY A 91 -2.10 -12.63 4.43
N THR A 92 -1.34 -12.91 5.48
CA THR A 92 -1.59 -12.46 6.85
C THR A 92 -0.35 -11.88 7.53
N VAL A 93 0.77 -11.80 6.82
CA VAL A 93 2.04 -11.29 7.34
C VAL A 93 1.86 -9.92 7.97
N ASN A 94 2.56 -9.68 9.08
CA ASN A 94 2.67 -8.33 9.62
C ASN A 94 3.98 -7.72 9.13
N ALA A 95 3.95 -6.43 8.76
CA ALA A 95 5.12 -5.70 8.32
C ALA A 95 5.36 -4.46 9.20
N SER A 96 6.63 -4.12 9.45
CA SER A 96 6.96 -2.93 10.25
C SER A 96 8.15 -2.13 9.73
N ASN A 97 8.12 -0.82 9.94
CA ASN A 97 9.21 0.09 9.56
C ASN A 97 9.56 -0.05 8.07
N ILE A 98 8.65 0.35 7.20
CA ILE A 98 8.87 0.36 5.75
C ILE A 98 9.04 1.81 5.29
N LEU A 99 10.19 2.12 4.71
CA LEU A 99 10.49 3.40 4.07
C LEU A 99 10.44 3.24 2.56
N VAL A 100 9.58 4.01 1.91
CA VAL A 100 9.45 4.10 0.46
C VAL A 100 9.85 5.51 0.03
N ILE A 101 10.78 5.58 -0.93
CA ILE A 101 11.23 6.83 -1.54
C ILE A 101 11.06 6.68 -3.04
N ASN A 102 10.28 7.55 -3.67
CA ASN A 102 10.11 7.61 -5.11
C ASN A 102 9.62 6.27 -5.71
N ALA A 103 8.42 5.82 -5.30
CA ALA A 103 7.67 4.83 -6.07
C ALA A 103 7.13 5.49 -7.34
N LYS A 104 7.25 4.80 -8.47
CA LYS A 104 6.69 5.28 -9.74
C LYS A 104 5.17 5.14 -9.76
N ASP A 105 4.64 4.04 -9.23
CA ASP A 105 3.21 3.83 -9.06
C ASP A 105 2.79 4.03 -7.60
N ASP A 106 2.41 2.98 -6.86
CA ASP A 106 1.91 3.07 -5.51
C ASP A 106 3.00 2.83 -4.45
N MET A 107 2.93 3.56 -3.34
CA MET A 107 3.90 3.38 -2.26
C MET A 107 3.61 2.09 -1.46
N PHE A 108 2.33 1.80 -1.20
CA PHE A 108 1.91 0.59 -0.51
C PHE A 108 0.61 0.08 -1.14
N ASP A 109 0.67 -1.08 -1.80
CA ASP A 109 -0.49 -1.74 -2.40
C ASP A 109 -0.93 -2.95 -1.57
N PHE A 110 -2.23 -3.07 -1.34
CA PHE A 110 -2.86 -4.23 -0.73
C PHE A 110 -3.95 -4.81 -1.61
N THR A 111 -3.81 -6.07 -2.02
CA THR A 111 -4.81 -6.72 -2.87
C THR A 111 -5.07 -8.17 -2.48
N GLN A 112 -5.97 -8.82 -3.20
CA GLN A 112 -6.23 -10.26 -3.15
C GLN A 112 -6.43 -10.85 -1.74
N GLY A 113 -7.12 -10.12 -0.85
CA GLY A 113 -7.50 -10.64 0.45
C GLY A 113 -6.49 -10.45 1.57
N TYR A 114 -5.59 -9.46 1.47
CA TYR A 114 -4.60 -9.23 2.53
C TYR A 114 -5.28 -8.92 3.87
N ALA A 115 -4.85 -9.62 4.91
CA ALA A 115 -5.45 -9.57 6.24
C ALA A 115 -4.41 -9.42 7.37
N GLY A 116 -3.31 -8.70 7.08
CA GLY A 116 -2.23 -8.43 8.03
C GLY A 116 -2.31 -7.05 8.70
N THR A 117 -1.30 -6.77 9.52
CA THR A 117 -1.08 -5.45 10.14
C THR A 117 0.26 -4.87 9.72
N CYS A 118 0.22 -3.65 9.20
CA CYS A 118 1.39 -2.86 8.89
C CYS A 118 1.58 -1.76 9.93
N THR A 119 2.81 -1.57 10.42
CA THR A 119 3.13 -0.53 11.40
C THR A 119 4.29 0.33 10.92
N ASN A 120 4.21 1.64 11.13
CA ASN A 120 5.28 2.57 10.78
C ASN A 120 5.66 2.52 9.28
N LEU A 121 4.72 2.90 8.43
CA LEU A 121 4.88 3.02 6.98
C LEU A 121 5.17 4.48 6.61
N TYR A 122 6.30 4.75 5.96
CA TYR A 122 6.66 6.08 5.50
C TYR A 122 6.89 6.05 3.99
N GLY A 123 6.11 6.81 3.25
CA GLY A 123 6.25 6.98 1.81
C GLY A 123 6.45 8.44 1.44
N VAL A 124 7.40 8.71 0.57
CA VAL A 124 7.65 10.05 0.03
C VAL A 124 7.97 10.01 -1.45
N ARG A 125 7.36 10.93 -2.20
CA ARG A 125 7.80 11.32 -3.54
C ARG A 125 8.58 12.63 -3.40
N GLU A 126 9.86 12.60 -3.74
CA GLU A 126 10.73 13.78 -3.66
C GLU A 126 10.45 14.78 -4.80
N SER A 127 10.72 16.05 -4.55
CA SER A 127 10.43 17.15 -5.50
C SER A 127 11.03 17.03 -6.89
N SER A 128 12.17 16.34 -7.02
CA SER A 128 12.84 16.13 -8.32
C SER A 128 12.42 14.86 -9.06
N TYR A 129 11.59 14.03 -8.43
CA TYR A 129 11.16 12.77 -9.02
C TYR A 129 10.00 12.99 -9.97
N THR A 130 10.18 12.61 -11.24
CA THR A 130 9.21 12.86 -12.32
C THR A 130 8.75 11.59 -13.03
N ALA A 131 9.36 10.44 -12.74
CA ALA A 131 8.95 9.17 -13.32
C ALA A 131 7.72 8.67 -12.57
N VAL A 132 6.58 8.59 -13.27
CA VAL A 132 5.33 8.16 -12.66
C VAL A 132 4.48 7.35 -13.65
N THR A 133 3.60 6.51 -13.14
CA THR A 133 2.53 5.83 -13.87
C THR A 133 1.32 6.76 -14.08
N SER A 134 0.23 6.22 -14.62
CA SER A 134 -1.01 6.96 -14.85
C SER A 134 -1.69 7.41 -13.57
N ASP A 135 -1.49 6.70 -12.46
CA ASP A 135 -2.33 6.88 -11.29
C ASP A 135 -1.68 6.61 -9.92
N PRO A 136 -0.44 7.06 -9.67
CA PRO A 136 0.28 6.74 -8.45
C PRO A 136 -0.36 7.25 -7.15
N ARG A 137 -0.24 6.48 -6.07
CA ARG A 137 -0.92 6.70 -4.77
C ARG A 137 -0.02 6.44 -3.58
N GLY A 138 -0.43 6.97 -2.43
CA GLY A 138 0.21 6.64 -1.15
C GLY A 138 -0.17 5.24 -0.69
N ILE A 139 -1.47 4.98 -0.62
CA ILE A 139 -2.02 3.62 -0.48
C ILE A 139 -2.95 3.34 -1.65
N GLU A 140 -2.80 2.16 -2.23
CA GLU A 140 -3.84 1.50 -3.02
C GLU A 140 -4.30 0.24 -2.28
N ALA A 141 -5.61 -0.01 -2.27
CA ALA A 141 -6.14 -1.18 -1.61
C ALA A 141 -7.39 -1.72 -2.29
N ASP A 142 -7.27 -2.93 -2.80
CA ASP A 142 -8.33 -3.71 -3.43
C ASP A 142 -8.74 -4.89 -2.54
N GLY A 143 -10.04 -5.16 -2.46
CA GLY A 143 -10.53 -6.30 -1.68
C GLY A 143 -10.15 -7.65 -2.31
N ASN A 144 -10.14 -7.68 -3.63
CA ASN A 144 -9.88 -8.84 -4.49
C ASN A 144 -9.17 -8.36 -5.76
N LEU A 145 -8.69 -9.29 -6.59
CA LEU A 145 -7.91 -8.98 -7.79
C LEU A 145 -8.64 -8.01 -8.74
N ASP A 146 -8.21 -6.74 -8.74
CA ASP A 146 -8.70 -5.60 -9.53
C ASP A 146 -10.21 -5.39 -9.55
N GLY A 147 -10.93 -5.91 -8.55
CA GLY A 147 -12.38 -5.90 -8.50
C GLY A 147 -13.03 -6.84 -9.54
N ASN A 148 -12.25 -7.72 -10.16
CA ASN A 148 -12.72 -8.70 -11.14
C ASN A 148 -13.44 -9.88 -10.47
N SER A 149 -13.37 -10.00 -9.15
CA SER A 149 -13.95 -11.10 -8.36
C SER A 149 -14.69 -10.60 -7.10
N PRO A 150 -15.72 -9.73 -7.26
CA PRO A 150 -16.39 -9.06 -6.14
C PRO A 150 -17.16 -10.01 -5.21
N THR A 151 -17.38 -11.25 -5.61
CA THR A 151 -18.05 -12.29 -4.79
C THR A 151 -17.08 -13.18 -4.03
N ASP A 152 -15.77 -12.93 -4.14
CA ASP A 152 -14.77 -13.68 -3.40
C ASP A 152 -14.99 -13.55 -1.89
N ILE A 153 -14.81 -14.67 -1.17
CA ILE A 153 -14.67 -14.67 0.28
C ILE A 153 -13.25 -14.19 0.64
N ASN A 154 -13.08 -13.75 1.89
CA ASN A 154 -11.80 -13.25 2.42
C ASN A 154 -11.27 -12.05 1.60
N GLN A 155 -12.13 -11.05 1.35
CA GLN A 155 -11.69 -9.75 0.83
C GLN A 155 -10.64 -9.12 1.77
N SER A 156 -9.82 -8.20 1.28
CA SER A 156 -8.79 -7.54 2.08
C SER A 156 -9.39 -6.85 3.30
N VAL A 157 -8.93 -7.22 4.49
CA VAL A 157 -9.33 -6.61 5.78
C VAL A 157 -8.07 -6.43 6.62
N PHE A 158 -7.47 -5.25 6.55
CA PHE A 158 -6.13 -5.01 7.06
C PHE A 158 -6.06 -3.77 7.96
N THR A 159 -4.96 -3.68 8.70
CA THR A 159 -4.68 -2.54 9.59
C THR A 159 -3.37 -1.87 9.21
N VAL A 160 -3.36 -0.54 9.21
CA VAL A 160 -2.15 0.28 9.14
C VAL A 160 -2.12 1.21 10.35
N ASN A 161 -1.03 1.20 11.12
CA ASN A 161 -0.84 2.12 12.24
C ASN A 161 0.48 2.87 12.12
N GLY A 162 0.41 4.20 12.03
CA GLY A 162 1.57 5.06 11.77
C GLY A 162 1.90 5.08 10.28
N LEU A 163 1.08 5.79 9.50
CA LEU A 163 1.28 6.02 8.07
C LEU A 163 1.80 7.44 7.85
N THR A 164 2.80 7.63 7.02
CA THR A 164 3.17 8.94 6.47
C THR A 164 3.18 8.86 4.95
N VAL A 165 2.46 9.75 4.26
CA VAL A 165 2.48 9.90 2.80
C VAL A 165 2.79 11.36 2.48
N ILE A 166 3.90 11.60 1.80
CA ILE A 166 4.32 12.93 1.38
C ILE A 166 4.51 12.96 -0.13
N ASN A 167 3.88 13.93 -0.79
CA ASN A 167 4.14 14.21 -2.20
C ASN A 167 4.79 15.58 -2.33
N ASP A 168 6.10 15.63 -2.53
CA ASP A 168 6.82 16.84 -2.88
C ASP A 168 6.97 17.02 -4.40
N GLY A 169 6.65 16.00 -5.19
CA GLY A 169 6.74 16.00 -6.65
C GLY A 169 5.62 16.82 -7.29
N ASN A 170 5.99 17.89 -8.00
CA ASN A 170 5.04 18.79 -8.68
C ASN A 170 4.94 18.56 -10.20
N ALA A 171 5.65 17.56 -10.73
CA ALA A 171 5.60 17.22 -12.14
C ALA A 171 4.31 16.50 -12.51
N VAL A 172 3.84 15.61 -11.63
CA VAL A 172 2.60 14.87 -11.82
C VAL A 172 1.86 14.73 -10.49
N GLN A 173 0.55 14.95 -10.55
CA GLN A 173 -0.39 14.73 -9.45
C GLN A 173 -0.36 13.26 -9.02
N MET A 174 -0.34 12.99 -7.71
CA MET A 174 -0.69 11.67 -7.22
C MET A 174 -2.21 11.52 -7.28
N SER A 175 -2.74 10.39 -7.73
CA SER A 175 -4.19 10.21 -7.80
C SER A 175 -4.82 10.37 -6.42
N ASP A 176 -4.33 9.60 -5.45
CA ASP A 176 -4.92 9.59 -4.11
C ASP A 176 -3.81 9.52 -3.07
N ALA A 177 -3.96 10.22 -1.94
CA ALA A 177 -3.08 9.92 -0.80
C ALA A 177 -3.43 8.54 -0.20
N VAL A 178 -4.72 8.20 -0.15
CA VAL A 178 -5.22 6.88 0.25
C VAL A 178 -6.41 6.48 -0.62
N LYS A 179 -6.31 5.36 -1.33
CA LYS A 179 -7.39 4.72 -2.06
C LYS A 179 -7.73 3.39 -1.43
N VAL A 180 -9.02 3.15 -1.14
CA VAL A 180 -9.51 1.83 -0.68
C VAL A 180 -10.78 1.51 -1.44
N ARG A 181 -10.88 0.35 -2.07
CA ARG A 181 -11.97 0.06 -3.00
C ARG A 181 -12.22 -1.44 -3.15
N ARG A 182 -13.20 -1.78 -4.00
CA ARG A 182 -13.48 -3.13 -4.50
C ARG A 182 -13.64 -4.17 -3.38
N GLY A 183 -14.35 -3.79 -2.31
CA GLY A 183 -14.63 -4.65 -1.16
C GLY A 183 -13.55 -4.69 -0.08
N ALA A 184 -12.46 -3.93 -0.22
CA ALA A 184 -11.46 -3.79 0.84
C ALA A 184 -12.03 -3.09 2.07
N THR A 185 -11.53 -3.47 3.24
CA THR A 185 -11.78 -2.82 4.52
C THR A 185 -10.47 -2.44 5.16
N ALA A 186 -10.20 -1.14 5.28
CA ALA A 186 -8.97 -0.65 5.91
C ALA A 186 -9.25 -0.08 7.30
N THR A 187 -8.41 -0.40 8.27
CA THR A 187 -8.31 0.33 9.53
C THR A 187 -6.98 1.08 9.55
N ILE A 188 -7.01 2.39 9.30
CA ILE A 188 -5.81 3.24 9.25
C ILE A 188 -5.83 4.22 10.42
N THR A 189 -4.84 4.12 11.30
CA THR A 189 -4.69 4.99 12.46
C THR A 189 -3.36 5.73 12.44
N ASN A 190 -3.35 6.93 13.02
CA ASN A 190 -2.16 7.78 13.09
C ASN A 190 -1.55 7.96 11.68
N ALA A 191 -2.36 8.38 10.70
CA ALA A 191 -1.85 8.76 9.39
C ALA A 191 -1.43 10.24 9.39
N TYR A 192 -0.38 10.57 8.66
CA TYR A 192 0.05 11.93 8.34
C TYR A 192 0.22 12.08 6.84
N ILE A 193 -0.40 13.09 6.25
CA ILE A 193 -0.38 13.33 4.81
C ILE A 193 0.03 14.78 4.57
N ALA A 194 0.97 14.99 3.64
CA ALA A 194 1.47 16.32 3.31
C ALA A 194 1.77 16.49 1.81
N LEU A 195 1.89 17.76 1.40
CA LEU A 195 2.30 18.20 0.07
C LEU A 195 3.51 19.13 0.16
N GLY A 196 4.41 19.03 -0.82
CA GLY A 196 5.39 20.05 -1.14
C GLY A 196 4.82 21.14 -2.07
N PRO A 197 5.54 22.25 -2.30
CA PRO A 197 5.07 23.36 -3.11
C PRO A 197 4.69 22.95 -4.55
N GLY A 198 3.42 23.13 -4.91
CA GLY A 198 2.89 22.85 -6.24
C GLY A 198 2.56 21.38 -6.52
N ALA A 199 2.82 20.48 -5.57
CA ALA A 199 2.36 19.10 -5.63
C ALA A 199 0.86 19.02 -5.29
N THR A 200 0.17 17.99 -5.78
CA THR A 200 -1.25 17.76 -5.52
C THR A 200 -1.58 16.27 -5.37
N TYR A 201 -2.70 16.00 -4.68
CA TYR A 201 -3.46 14.76 -4.82
C TYR A 201 -4.72 15.04 -5.66
N SER A 202 -5.31 14.05 -6.33
CA SER A 202 -6.69 14.23 -6.86
C SER A 202 -7.69 14.16 -5.72
N ASP A 203 -7.47 13.29 -4.74
CA ASP A 203 -8.27 13.19 -3.53
C ASP A 203 -7.39 12.92 -2.29
N PHE A 204 -7.81 13.45 -1.15
CA PHE A 204 -7.14 13.18 0.12
C PHE A 204 -7.38 11.74 0.57
N ILE A 205 -8.63 11.28 0.51
CA ILE A 205 -9.02 9.89 0.74
C ILE A 205 -10.12 9.53 -0.26
N ASP A 206 -9.94 8.47 -1.02
CA ASP A 206 -10.96 7.98 -1.96
C ASP A 206 -11.36 6.54 -1.61
N LEU A 207 -12.65 6.36 -1.31
CA LEU A 207 -13.26 5.07 -0.96
C LEU A 207 -14.19 4.52 -2.06
N ASP A 208 -14.25 5.19 -3.20
CA ASP A 208 -15.17 4.91 -4.30
C ASP A 208 -14.42 4.29 -5.49
N ASP A 209 -15.07 3.38 -6.21
CA ASP A 209 -14.61 2.95 -7.52
C ASP A 209 -15.78 2.40 -8.32
N SER A 210 -15.68 2.47 -9.65
CA SER A 210 -16.70 1.99 -10.57
C SER A 210 -16.93 0.47 -10.47
N LYS A 211 -15.91 -0.31 -10.07
CA LYS A 211 -16.03 -1.76 -9.85
C LYS A 211 -16.44 -2.13 -8.43
N GLY A 212 -16.60 -1.16 -7.54
CA GLY A 212 -17.06 -1.36 -6.16
C GLY A 212 -16.31 -0.47 -5.18
N THR A 213 -17.02 0.05 -4.18
CA THR A 213 -16.45 0.88 -3.11
C THR A 213 -15.64 0.05 -2.11
N ALA A 214 -14.97 0.72 -1.17
CA ALA A 214 -14.59 0.10 0.10
C ALA A 214 -15.83 -0.41 0.85
N THR A 215 -15.65 -1.06 2.00
CA THR A 215 -16.77 -1.36 2.92
C THR A 215 -17.01 -0.23 3.92
N MET A 216 -18.23 -0.14 4.48
CA MET A 216 -18.56 0.84 5.53
C MET A 216 -17.77 0.63 6.82
N ALA A 217 -17.18 -0.57 7.00
CA ALA A 217 -16.37 -0.90 8.17
C ALA A 217 -14.96 -0.27 8.09
N THR A 218 -14.61 0.34 6.95
CA THR A 218 -13.38 1.12 6.81
C THR A 218 -13.37 2.27 7.83
N SER A 219 -12.24 2.46 8.49
CA SER A 219 -12.01 3.55 9.43
C SER A 219 -10.63 4.15 9.22
N ILE A 220 -10.58 5.47 8.98
CA ILE A 220 -9.35 6.20 8.73
C ILE A 220 -9.28 7.40 9.66
N THR A 221 -8.17 7.52 10.41
CA THR A 221 -7.83 8.71 11.19
C THR A 221 -6.53 9.32 10.68
N ALA A 222 -6.62 10.51 10.10
CA ALA A 222 -5.52 11.18 9.42
C ALA A 222 -5.34 12.63 9.87
N VAL A 223 -4.09 13.04 10.00
CA VAL A 223 -3.66 14.43 10.13
C VAL A 223 -3.15 14.87 8.77
N GLY A 224 -3.76 15.89 8.17
CA GLY A 224 -3.24 16.52 6.95
C GLY A 224 -2.54 17.83 7.26
N ASN A 225 -1.38 18.07 6.67
CA ASN A 225 -0.71 19.36 6.75
C ASN A 225 -1.31 20.34 5.74
N PRO A 226 -2.06 21.39 6.16
CA PRO A 226 -2.73 22.31 5.23
C PRO A 226 -1.75 23.20 4.45
N ALA A 227 -0.45 23.12 4.73
CA ALA A 227 0.57 23.77 3.91
C ALA A 227 0.46 23.35 2.45
N ASN A 228 0.89 24.24 1.55
CA ASN A 228 0.91 24.02 0.11
C ASN A 228 -0.46 23.67 -0.53
N GLY A 229 -1.56 23.98 0.17
CA GLY A 229 -2.91 23.89 -0.39
C GLY A 229 -3.57 22.52 -0.28
N LEU A 230 -3.08 21.63 0.59
CA LEU A 230 -3.72 20.35 0.86
C LEU A 230 -5.14 20.52 1.40
N ASP A 231 -6.13 19.99 0.68
CA ASP A 231 -7.52 19.95 1.13
C ASP A 231 -7.81 18.65 1.89
N ILE A 232 -7.83 18.73 3.22
CA ILE A 232 -8.12 17.58 4.09
C ILE A 232 -9.61 17.17 4.10
N THR A 233 -10.47 17.95 3.43
CA THR A 233 -11.91 17.68 3.33
C THR A 233 -12.28 16.93 2.05
N ASP A 234 -11.34 16.82 1.12
CA ASP A 234 -11.52 16.13 -0.16
C ASP A 234 -11.52 14.61 -0.01
N ASN A 235 -12.64 14.10 0.51
CA ASN A 235 -12.82 12.69 0.82
C ASN A 235 -14.00 12.13 0.00
N LYS A 236 -13.75 11.19 -0.92
CA LYS A 236 -14.81 10.41 -1.56
C LYS A 236 -15.21 9.25 -0.67
N ASN A 237 -16.44 9.30 -0.15
CA ASN A 237 -16.92 8.34 0.82
C ASN A 237 -18.42 8.05 0.62
N THR A 238 -18.79 7.58 -0.58
CA THR A 238 -20.20 7.25 -0.85
C THR A 238 -20.70 6.06 -0.03
N VAL A 239 -19.78 5.20 0.42
CA VAL A 239 -20.09 4.04 1.28
C VAL A 239 -20.47 4.43 2.72
N GLY A 240 -20.14 5.64 3.18
CA GLY A 240 -20.44 6.10 4.54
C GLY A 240 -19.55 5.47 5.62
N ALA A 241 -18.30 5.19 5.28
CA ALA A 241 -17.26 4.76 6.22
C ALA A 241 -16.86 5.87 7.21
N THR A 242 -16.12 5.52 8.26
CA THR A 242 -15.68 6.51 9.27
C THR A 242 -14.36 7.16 8.86
N ILE A 243 -14.38 8.44 8.49
CA ILE A 243 -13.18 9.23 8.20
C ILE A 243 -13.08 10.38 9.22
N ASN A 244 -12.00 10.39 9.99
CA ASN A 244 -11.69 11.45 10.94
C ASN A 244 -10.43 12.18 10.47
N THR A 245 -10.59 13.34 9.83
CA THR A 245 -9.47 14.20 9.42
C THR A 245 -9.29 15.38 10.37
N SER A 246 -8.04 15.77 10.60
CA SER A 246 -7.70 17.01 11.32
C SER A 246 -6.49 17.68 10.67
N SER A 247 -6.34 18.98 10.89
CA SER A 247 -5.17 19.72 10.42
C SER A 247 -4.03 19.64 11.43
N GLY A 248 -2.80 19.47 10.96
CA GLY A 248 -1.62 19.45 11.81
C GLY A 248 -0.32 19.28 11.03
N ALA A 249 0.80 19.66 11.63
CA ALA A 249 2.11 19.60 11.00
C ALA A 249 2.91 18.33 11.33
N THR A 250 2.39 17.48 12.22
CA THR A 250 3.09 16.29 12.74
C THR A 250 2.12 15.12 12.90
N GLY A 251 2.65 13.90 12.82
CA GLY A 251 1.92 12.66 13.03
C GLY A 251 2.57 11.56 12.21
N GLY A 252 1.91 10.40 12.11
CA GLY A 252 2.34 9.37 11.17
C GLY A 252 3.44 8.47 11.70
N ALA A 253 4.31 8.07 10.78
CA ALA A 253 5.45 7.21 11.02
C ALA A 253 6.54 7.88 11.89
N ASP A 254 7.14 7.12 12.80
CA ASP A 254 8.33 7.48 13.57
C ASP A 254 9.57 7.35 12.68
N THR A 255 10.10 8.51 12.28
CA THR A 255 11.25 8.60 11.38
C THR A 255 12.56 8.11 12.02
N SER A 256 12.64 8.05 13.35
CA SER A 256 13.84 7.57 14.05
C SER A 256 14.11 6.08 13.80
N ALA A 257 13.07 5.30 13.54
CA ALA A 257 13.18 3.88 13.17
C ALA A 257 13.94 3.66 11.85
N PHE A 258 14.04 4.69 11.00
CA PHE A 258 14.71 4.64 9.70
C PHE A 258 16.13 5.20 9.72
N ALA A 259 16.68 5.58 10.88
CA ALA A 259 18.02 6.17 10.97
C ALA A 259 19.12 5.30 10.33
N TRP A 260 18.94 3.98 10.33
CA TRP A 260 19.87 3.02 9.71
C TRP A 260 19.99 3.17 8.17
N THR A 261 18.98 3.77 7.54
CA THR A 261 18.96 3.96 6.09
C THR A 261 19.93 5.04 5.63
N GLY A 262 20.25 6.00 6.50
CA GLY A 262 20.96 7.22 6.14
C GLY A 262 20.11 8.23 5.35
N TYR A 263 18.81 7.99 5.21
CA TYR A 263 17.88 8.94 4.60
C TYR A 263 17.66 10.15 5.52
N SER A 264 17.66 11.35 4.92
CA SER A 264 17.43 12.60 5.62
C SER A 264 15.97 13.03 5.45
N PHE A 265 15.22 13.06 6.55
CA PHE A 265 13.86 13.58 6.58
C PHE A 265 13.91 15.11 6.67
N ASN A 266 13.16 15.79 5.80
CA ASN A 266 13.04 17.25 5.79
C ASN A 266 11.83 17.72 6.59
#